data_AF-A0A847VX60-F1
#
_entry.id   AF-A0A847VX60-F1
#
_cell.length_a   1.000
_cell.length_b   1.000
_cell.length_c   1.000
_cell.angle_alpha   90.00
_cell.angle_beta   90.00
_cell.angle_gamma   90.00
#
_symmetry.space_group_name_H-M   'P 1'
#
loop_
_entity.id
_entity.type
_entity.pdbx_description
1 polymer ?
#
loop_
_entity_poly.entity_id
_entity_poly.type
_entity_poly.pdbx_seq_one_letter_code
_entity_poly.pdbx_strand_id
1 'polypeptide(L)'
;MQLITKEQLSILNRQNLKYPLAIAEKDYFLTIVSKIIFDSSIKNKLIFKGGTALHHVYLPQLRFSEDLDFSSNLKKIELNQLRDILNNYNFLEVKKEYTSSSTIKIEKLQYSGPLGQPNSLKIEVDYLQNVVLPPVEKNYHNFYGINTKVRVMDIREIMAEKIRAMSDR
;
A
#
# COMPACT_ATOMS: atom_id res chain seq x y z
N MET A 1 14.95 9.36 -2.11
CA MET A 1 13.65 10.05 -1.98
C MET A 1 13.70 10.87 -0.69
N GLN A 2 13.34 12.15 -0.74
CA GLN A 2 13.31 13.02 0.44
C GLN A 2 11.94 12.94 1.11
N LEU A 3 11.90 12.73 2.43
CA LEU A 3 10.66 12.73 3.20
C LEU A 3 10.22 14.17 3.53
N ILE A 4 8.92 14.38 3.71
CA ILE A 4 8.38 15.66 4.17
C ILE A 4 8.75 15.92 5.64
N THR A 5 8.74 17.17 6.08
CA THR A 5 8.95 17.50 7.50
C THR A 5 7.67 17.32 8.33
N LYS A 6 7.80 17.37 9.66
CA LYS A 6 6.65 17.34 10.58
C LYS A 6 5.70 18.51 10.35
N GLU A 7 6.24 19.69 10.09
CA GLU A 7 5.50 20.92 9.81
C GLU A 7 4.71 20.77 8.50
N GLN A 8 5.36 20.26 7.45
CA GLN A 8 4.71 19.99 6.17
C GLN A 8 3.57 18.95 6.32
N LEU A 9 3.84 17.84 7.02
CA LEU A 9 2.83 16.82 7.31
C LEU A 9 1.63 17.43 8.07
N SER A 10 1.90 18.27 9.08
CA SER A 10 0.86 18.93 9.88
C SER A 10 -0.02 19.86 9.04
N ILE A 11 0.59 20.68 8.17
CA ILE A 11 -0.12 21.62 7.30
C ILE A 11 -1.01 20.85 6.30
N LEU A 12 -0.43 19.88 5.58
CA LEU A 12 -1.16 19.07 4.59
C LEU A 12 -2.32 18.31 5.23
N ASN A 13 -2.10 17.73 6.42
CA ASN A 13 -3.14 17.04 7.16
C ASN A 13 -4.26 17.99 7.59
N ARG A 14 -3.95 19.16 8.15
CA ARG A 14 -4.96 20.13 8.62
C ARG A 14 -5.85 20.65 7.47
N GLN A 15 -5.28 20.82 6.29
CA GLN A 15 -5.99 21.34 5.12
C GLN A 15 -6.87 20.30 4.43
N ASN A 16 -6.55 19.00 4.57
CA ASN A 16 -7.19 17.94 3.80
C ASN A 16 -7.82 16.86 4.71
N LEU A 17 -7.00 15.93 5.20
CA LEU A 17 -7.43 14.69 5.86
C LEU A 17 -7.99 14.89 7.28
N LYS A 18 -7.41 15.82 8.05
CA LYS A 18 -7.72 16.11 9.46
C LYS A 18 -7.64 14.87 10.37
N TYR A 19 -6.73 13.95 10.07
CA TYR A 19 -6.48 12.76 10.88
C TYR A 19 -5.67 13.09 12.14
N PRO A 20 -5.71 12.25 13.18
CA PRO A 20 -4.66 12.23 14.19
C PRO A 20 -3.29 12.15 13.51
N LEU A 21 -2.30 12.92 13.99
CA LEU A 21 -1.07 13.13 13.22
C LEU A 21 -0.29 11.83 12.93
N ALA A 22 -0.34 10.85 13.85
CA ALA A 22 0.24 9.53 13.63
C ALA A 22 -0.46 8.73 12.52
N ILE A 23 -1.77 8.91 12.34
CA ILE A 23 -2.52 8.32 11.23
C ILE A 23 -2.19 9.03 9.92
N ALA A 24 -2.07 10.36 9.94
CA ALA A 24 -1.63 11.12 8.77
C ALA A 24 -0.20 10.73 8.31
N GLU A 25 0.70 10.47 9.26
CA GLU A 25 2.03 9.93 8.95
C GLU A 25 1.92 8.53 8.33
N LYS A 26 1.06 7.67 8.87
CA LYS A 26 0.84 6.32 8.34
C LYS A 26 0.29 6.35 6.91
N ASP A 27 -0.69 7.22 6.62
CA ASP A 27 -1.23 7.44 5.28
C ASP A 27 -0.17 7.95 4.28
N TYR A 28 0.70 8.84 4.75
CA TYR A 28 1.87 9.27 3.99
C TYR A 28 2.80 8.10 3.64
N PHE A 29 3.09 7.22 4.61
CA PHE A 29 3.92 6.05 4.35
C PHE A 29 3.24 5.01 3.46
N LEU A 30 1.92 4.87 3.48
CA LEU A 30 1.19 4.03 2.50
C LEU A 30 1.40 4.55 1.08
N THR A 31 1.36 5.86 0.90
CA THR A 31 1.64 6.51 -0.38
C THR A 31 3.08 6.27 -0.84
N ILE A 32 4.04 6.47 0.07
CA ILE A 32 5.48 6.28 -0.17
C ILE A 32 5.80 4.82 -0.54
N VAL A 33 5.30 3.86 0.22
CA VAL A 33 5.56 2.44 -0.02
C VAL A 33 4.86 1.96 -1.29
N SER A 34 3.64 2.43 -1.56
CA SER A 34 2.97 2.17 -2.85
C SER A 34 3.81 2.68 -4.02
N LYS A 35 4.38 3.88 -3.92
CA LYS A 35 5.31 4.42 -4.93
C LYS A 35 6.53 3.53 -5.11
N ILE A 36 7.19 3.17 -4.02
CA ILE A 36 8.39 2.32 -4.06
C ILE A 36 8.10 1.00 -4.78
N ILE A 37 6.99 0.35 -4.43
CA ILE A 37 6.58 -0.93 -5.05
C ILE A 37 6.30 -0.74 -6.54
N PHE A 38 5.55 0.28 -6.93
CA PHE A 38 5.17 0.49 -8.33
C PHE A 38 6.25 1.14 -9.21
N ASP A 39 7.30 1.69 -8.62
CA ASP A 39 8.52 2.11 -9.33
C ASP A 39 9.57 1.00 -9.42
N SER A 40 9.35 -0.14 -8.74
CA SER A 40 10.30 -1.25 -8.69
C SER A 40 10.21 -2.23 -9.86
N SER A 41 11.12 -3.21 -9.89
CA SER A 41 11.16 -4.30 -10.87
C SER A 41 9.96 -5.25 -10.81
N ILE A 42 9.24 -5.31 -9.69
CA ILE A 42 8.09 -6.21 -9.51
C ILE A 42 6.74 -5.58 -9.89
N LYS A 43 6.70 -4.30 -10.29
CA LYS A 43 5.46 -3.56 -10.57
C LYS A 43 4.50 -4.26 -11.53
N ASN A 44 5.03 -4.93 -12.57
CA ASN A 44 4.24 -5.62 -13.60
C ASN A 44 3.73 -6.99 -13.14
N LYS A 45 4.22 -7.47 -11.99
CA LYS A 45 3.77 -8.70 -11.36
C LYS A 45 2.68 -8.46 -10.32
N LEU A 46 2.56 -7.24 -9.80
CA LEU A 46 1.63 -6.91 -8.73
C LEU A 46 0.38 -6.20 -9.23
N ILE A 47 -0.75 -6.52 -8.61
CA ILE A 47 -2.06 -5.92 -8.82
C ILE A 47 -2.54 -5.43 -7.46
N PHE A 48 -2.61 -4.12 -7.27
CA PHE A 48 -3.09 -3.50 -6.04
C PHE A 48 -4.57 -3.77 -5.85
N LYS A 49 -4.98 -4.11 -4.63
CA LYS A 49 -6.37 -4.47 -4.31
C LYS A 49 -6.73 -4.08 -2.87
N GLY A 50 -7.89 -4.54 -2.41
CA GLY A 50 -8.29 -4.39 -1.02
C GLY A 50 -8.83 -3.00 -0.68
N GLY A 51 -8.89 -2.69 0.62
CA GLY A 51 -9.51 -1.47 1.13
C GLY A 51 -8.73 -0.20 0.78
N THR A 52 -7.41 -0.29 0.79
CA THR A 52 -6.51 0.84 0.54
C THR A 52 -6.48 1.19 -0.95
N ALA A 53 -6.55 0.20 -1.84
CA ALA A 53 -6.76 0.46 -3.27
C ALA A 53 -8.08 1.16 -3.54
N LEU A 54 -9.18 0.68 -2.93
CA LEU A 54 -10.47 1.33 -3.06
C LEU A 54 -10.42 2.79 -2.57
N HIS A 55 -9.80 3.03 -1.41
CA HIS A 55 -9.65 4.35 -0.81
C HIS A 55 -8.83 5.34 -1.66
N HIS A 56 -7.64 4.96 -2.11
CA HIS A 56 -6.71 5.87 -2.79
C HIS A 56 -6.90 5.95 -4.30
N VAL A 57 -7.64 5.03 -4.92
CA VAL A 57 -7.76 4.98 -6.39
C VAL A 57 -9.16 5.29 -6.88
N TYR A 58 -10.19 4.88 -6.13
CA TYR A 58 -11.56 4.89 -6.63
C TYR A 58 -12.52 5.76 -5.81
N LEU A 59 -12.19 6.07 -4.56
CA LEU A 59 -13.03 6.85 -3.65
C LEU A 59 -12.37 8.20 -3.29
N PRO A 60 -13.14 9.19 -2.82
CA PRO A 60 -12.61 10.48 -2.39
C PRO A 60 -11.99 10.43 -0.99
N GLN A 61 -11.28 9.34 -0.66
CA GLN A 61 -10.53 9.17 0.59
C GLN A 61 -11.35 9.33 1.89
N LEU A 62 -12.56 8.76 1.94
CA LEU A 62 -13.55 8.99 3.01
C LEU A 62 -13.20 8.40 4.39
N ARG A 63 -12.38 7.34 4.46
CA ARG A 63 -11.99 6.69 5.73
C ARG A 63 -10.57 6.13 5.64
N PHE A 64 -9.82 6.15 6.73
CA PHE A 64 -8.48 5.55 6.73
C PHE A 64 -8.51 4.03 6.47
N SER A 65 -7.47 3.52 5.81
CA SER A 65 -7.23 2.10 5.52
C SER A 65 -5.73 1.85 5.61
N GLU A 66 -5.30 0.82 6.36
CA GLU A 66 -3.92 0.75 6.85
C GLU A 66 -3.00 -0.25 6.15
N ASP A 67 -3.57 -1.13 5.31
CA ASP A 67 -2.88 -2.32 4.79
C ASP A 67 -2.65 -2.20 3.27
N LEU A 68 -1.50 -2.64 2.78
CA LEU A 68 -1.22 -2.72 1.34
C LEU A 68 -1.41 -4.16 0.85
N ASP A 69 -2.56 -4.42 0.22
CA ASP A 69 -2.91 -5.72 -0.33
C ASP A 69 -2.63 -5.78 -1.83
N PHE A 70 -1.94 -6.82 -2.26
CA PHE A 70 -1.67 -7.08 -3.67
C PHE A 70 -2.04 -8.53 -4.03
N SER A 71 -2.40 -8.75 -5.29
CA SER A 71 -2.34 -10.06 -5.92
C SER A 71 -1.21 -10.10 -6.93
N SER A 72 -0.54 -11.23 -7.05
CA SER A 72 0.42 -11.49 -8.13
C SER A 72 -0.19 -12.21 -9.33
N ASN A 73 -1.46 -12.65 -9.22
CA ASN A 73 -2.17 -13.45 -10.20
C ASN A 73 -1.31 -14.63 -10.72
N LEU A 74 -0.90 -15.51 -9.79
CA LEU A 74 -0.06 -16.70 -10.02
C LEU A 74 1.38 -16.41 -10.48
N LYS A 75 1.81 -15.15 -10.56
CA LYS A 75 3.19 -14.81 -10.90
C LYS A 75 4.10 -14.93 -9.69
N LYS A 76 5.16 -15.73 -9.81
CA LYS A 76 6.15 -15.89 -8.74
C LYS A 76 6.87 -14.56 -8.44
N ILE A 77 6.84 -14.19 -7.16
CA ILE A 77 7.64 -13.12 -6.55
C ILE A 77 8.42 -13.78 -5.42
N GLU A 78 9.71 -13.52 -5.32
CA GLU A 78 10.50 -14.04 -4.19
C GLU A 78 10.42 -13.04 -3.03
N LEU A 79 10.31 -13.54 -1.79
CA LEU A 79 10.30 -12.69 -0.59
C LEU A 79 11.51 -11.77 -0.54
N ASN A 80 12.69 -12.30 -0.87
CA ASN A 80 13.93 -11.54 -0.90
C ASN A 80 13.85 -10.37 -1.90
N GLN A 81 13.22 -10.53 -3.06
CA GLN A 81 13.04 -9.43 -4.01
C GLN A 81 12.23 -8.28 -3.41
N LEU A 82 11.12 -8.59 -2.73
CA LEU A 82 10.31 -7.56 -2.07
C LEU A 82 11.07 -6.91 -0.91
N ARG A 83 11.77 -7.71 -0.11
CA ARG A 83 12.59 -7.24 1.01
C ARG A 83 13.70 -6.30 0.55
N ASP A 84 14.44 -6.67 -0.49
CA ASP A 84 15.54 -5.86 -1.03
C ASP A 84 15.03 -4.52 -1.56
N ILE A 85 13.90 -4.51 -2.28
CA ILE A 85 13.26 -3.28 -2.75
C ILE A 85 12.95 -2.31 -1.60
N LEU A 86 12.43 -2.84 -0.48
CA LEU A 86 12.02 -2.02 0.67
C LEU A 86 13.23 -1.55 1.49
N ASN A 87 14.18 -2.45 1.77
CA ASN A 87 15.38 -2.16 2.57
C ASN A 87 16.38 -1.25 1.85
N ASN A 88 16.25 -1.04 0.53
CA ASN A 88 17.02 -0.03 -0.21
C ASN A 88 16.77 1.41 0.28
N TYR A 89 15.71 1.62 1.09
CA TYR A 89 15.38 2.91 1.67
C TYR A 89 15.72 2.91 3.16
N ASN A 90 16.66 3.76 3.57
CA ASN A 90 17.18 3.82 4.94
C ASN A 90 16.13 4.13 6.03
N PHE A 91 14.97 4.67 5.66
CA PHE A 91 13.86 4.94 6.55
C PHE A 91 12.87 3.78 6.66
N LEU A 92 13.12 2.65 5.99
CA LEU A 92 12.31 1.43 6.04
C LEU A 92 13.14 0.26 6.58
N GLU A 93 12.50 -0.59 7.37
CA GLU A 93 13.11 -1.83 7.83
C GLU A 93 12.07 -2.95 7.95
N VAL A 94 12.30 -4.07 7.26
CA VAL A 94 11.46 -5.26 7.41
C VAL A 94 11.80 -5.96 8.73
N LYS A 95 10.91 -5.84 9.73
CA LYS A 95 11.08 -6.41 11.07
C LYS A 95 10.42 -7.78 11.26
N LYS A 96 9.32 -8.03 10.54
CA LYS A 96 8.58 -9.30 10.62
C LYS A 96 8.00 -9.64 9.26
N GLU A 97 8.41 -10.79 8.74
CA GLU A 97 7.98 -11.31 7.44
C GLU A 97 7.62 -12.79 7.57
N TYR A 98 6.72 -13.22 6.70
CA TYR A 98 6.23 -14.59 6.59
C TYR A 98 6.00 -14.90 5.12
N THR A 99 6.31 -16.12 4.72
CA THR A 99 5.98 -16.62 3.38
C THR A 99 5.37 -18.01 3.50
N SER A 100 4.42 -18.29 2.62
CA SER A 100 3.87 -19.63 2.39
C SER A 100 3.84 -19.93 0.90
N SER A 101 3.27 -21.08 0.52
CA SER A 101 2.98 -21.40 -0.88
C SER A 101 1.91 -20.49 -1.50
N SER A 102 1.11 -19.79 -0.69
CA SER A 102 -0.01 -18.97 -1.14
C SER A 102 0.21 -17.46 -0.99
N THR A 103 1.16 -17.02 -0.16
CA THR A 103 1.32 -15.58 0.12
C THR A 103 2.72 -15.20 0.63
N ILE A 104 3.11 -13.96 0.34
CA ILE A 104 4.11 -13.21 1.11
C ILE A 104 3.38 -12.23 2.02
N LYS A 105 3.79 -12.16 3.28
CA LYS A 105 3.36 -11.15 4.24
C LYS A 105 4.55 -10.46 4.86
N ILE A 106 4.58 -9.14 4.80
CA ILE A 106 5.38 -8.31 5.70
C ILE A 106 4.42 -7.80 6.76
N GLU A 107 4.42 -8.45 7.92
CA GLU A 107 3.54 -8.09 9.04
C GLU A 107 4.02 -6.83 9.77
N LYS A 108 5.32 -6.50 9.63
CA LYS A 108 5.90 -5.30 10.22
C LYS A 108 6.98 -4.73 9.31
N LEU A 109 6.58 -3.85 8.40
CA LEU A 109 7.49 -2.92 7.74
C LEU A 109 7.61 -1.67 8.62
N GLN A 110 8.65 -1.60 9.44
CA GLN A 110 8.88 -0.42 10.28
C GLN A 110 9.34 0.75 9.41
N TYR A 111 8.89 1.95 9.75
CA TYR A 111 9.39 3.18 9.15
C TYR A 111 9.80 4.21 10.20
N SER A 112 10.77 5.05 9.81
CA SER A 112 11.20 6.23 10.56
C SER A 112 10.73 7.49 9.85
N GLY A 113 9.67 8.09 10.39
CA GLY A 113 8.95 9.20 9.77
C GLY A 113 9.20 10.58 10.38
N PRO A 114 8.52 11.61 9.84
CA PRO A 114 8.64 13.00 10.29
C PRO A 114 8.31 13.22 11.78
N LEU A 115 7.53 12.33 12.41
CA LEU A 115 7.21 12.41 13.84
C LEU A 115 8.32 11.88 14.75
N GLY A 116 9.33 11.20 14.19
CA GLY A 116 10.44 10.62 14.94
C GLY A 116 10.04 9.44 15.83
N GLN A 117 8.79 8.98 15.76
CA GLN A 117 8.28 7.82 16.49
C GLN A 117 8.16 6.63 15.52
N PRO A 118 8.74 5.47 15.82
CA PRO A 118 8.64 4.32 14.94
C PRO A 118 7.22 3.79 14.87
N ASN A 119 6.74 3.57 13.66
CA ASN A 119 5.46 2.92 13.37
C ASN A 119 5.66 1.94 12.20
N SER A 120 4.62 1.20 11.81
CA SER A 120 4.75 0.15 10.80
C SER A 120 3.54 -0.01 9.90
N LEU A 121 3.79 -0.52 8.70
CA LEU A 121 2.80 -0.94 7.72
C LEU A 121 2.77 -2.46 7.58
N LYS A 122 1.66 -2.96 7.07
CA LYS A 122 1.52 -4.34 6.61
C LYS A 122 1.46 -4.37 5.09
N ILE A 123 2.13 -5.36 4.51
CA ILE A 123 2.08 -5.65 3.09
C ILE A 123 1.71 -7.12 2.93
N GLU A 124 0.72 -7.40 2.09
CA GLU A 124 0.32 -8.75 1.75
C GLU A 124 0.33 -8.91 0.23
N VAL A 125 0.93 -10.00 -0.24
CA VAL A 125 0.89 -10.41 -1.65
C VAL A 125 0.28 -11.80 -1.71
N ASP A 126 -0.90 -11.90 -2.34
CA ASP A 126 -1.61 -13.16 -2.59
C ASP A 126 -1.18 -13.75 -3.94
N TYR A 127 -0.78 -15.02 -3.94
CA TYR A 127 -0.39 -15.75 -5.15
C TYR A 127 -1.54 -16.47 -5.82
N LEU A 128 -2.44 -17.03 -5.02
CA LEU A 128 -3.47 -17.96 -5.50
C LEU A 128 -4.75 -17.23 -5.91
N GLN A 129 -4.87 -15.95 -5.56
CA GLN A 129 -5.98 -15.16 -6.04
C GLN A 129 -5.97 -15.05 -7.57
N ASN A 130 -7.00 -15.65 -8.16
CA ASN A 130 -7.34 -15.49 -9.56
C ASN A 130 -8.01 -14.13 -9.78
N VAL A 131 -7.27 -13.20 -10.40
CA VAL A 131 -7.82 -11.90 -10.80
C VAL A 131 -8.54 -12.08 -12.14
N VAL A 132 -9.87 -11.94 -12.13
CA VAL A 132 -10.75 -12.29 -13.24
C VAL A 132 -10.78 -11.21 -14.31
N LEU A 133 -10.88 -9.94 -13.91
CA LEU A 133 -10.92 -8.81 -14.83
C LEU A 133 -9.50 -8.28 -15.09
N PRO A 134 -9.19 -7.83 -16.32
CA PRO A 134 -7.90 -7.21 -16.60
C PRO A 134 -7.61 -6.04 -15.64
N PRO A 135 -6.45 -6.02 -14.97
CA PRO A 135 -6.06 -4.90 -14.12
C PRO A 135 -5.96 -3.60 -14.91
N VAL A 136 -6.33 -2.49 -14.28
CA VAL A 136 -6.29 -1.16 -14.88
C VAL A 136 -5.13 -0.34 -14.30
N GLU A 137 -4.58 0.57 -15.10
CA GLU A 137 -3.62 1.55 -14.61
C GLU A 137 -4.34 2.83 -14.21
N LYS A 138 -4.10 3.28 -12.98
CA LYS A 138 -4.74 4.48 -12.41
C LYS A 138 -3.73 5.28 -11.58
N ASN A 139 -4.03 6.55 -11.35
CA ASN A 139 -3.25 7.36 -10.42
C ASN A 139 -3.62 6.98 -8.97
N TYR A 140 -2.63 6.97 -8.09
CA TYR A 140 -2.83 6.87 -6.65
C TYR A 140 -3.03 8.28 -6.08
N HIS A 141 -4.23 8.56 -5.60
CA HIS A 141 -4.59 9.86 -5.04
C HIS A 141 -4.07 10.00 -3.61
N ASN A 142 -3.48 11.16 -3.33
CA ASN A 142 -2.94 11.54 -2.03
C ASN A 142 -2.81 13.06 -1.92
N PHE A 143 -2.64 13.55 -0.69
CA PHE A 143 -2.48 14.97 -0.39
C PHE A 143 -1.03 15.41 -0.18
N TYR A 144 -0.07 14.55 -0.52
CA TYR A 144 1.36 14.77 -0.25
C TYR A 144 2.16 15.17 -1.49
N GLY A 145 1.49 15.38 -2.64
CA GLY A 145 2.13 15.75 -3.90
C GLY A 145 2.94 14.61 -4.54
N ILE A 146 2.72 13.36 -4.14
CA ILE A 146 3.46 12.21 -4.65
C ILE A 146 2.74 11.66 -5.88
N ASN A 147 3.39 11.72 -7.04
CA ASN A 147 2.85 11.12 -8.26
C ASN A 147 3.23 9.63 -8.35
N THR A 148 2.20 8.79 -8.37
CA THR A 148 2.33 7.33 -8.51
C THR A 148 1.22 6.81 -9.40
N LYS A 149 1.59 6.01 -10.41
CA LYS A 149 0.64 5.18 -11.16
C LYS A 149 0.69 3.76 -10.61
N VAL A 150 -0.48 3.17 -10.41
CA VAL A 150 -0.63 1.84 -9.85
C VAL A 150 -1.36 0.95 -10.83
N ARG A 151 -0.92 -0.30 -10.93
CA ARG A 151 -1.68 -1.38 -11.56
C ARG A 151 -2.64 -1.90 -10.50
N VAL A 152 -3.93 -1.63 -10.65
CA VAL A 152 -4.96 -1.91 -9.65
C VAL A 152 -6.02 -2.87 -10.20
N MET A 153 -6.61 -3.68 -9.32
CA MET A 153 -7.76 -4.51 -9.64
C MET A 153 -8.94 -3.65 -10.09
N ASP A 154 -9.71 -4.14 -11.06
CA ASP A 154 -10.91 -3.46 -11.54
C ASP A 154 -11.89 -3.23 -10.37
N ILE A 155 -12.48 -2.04 -10.29
CA ILE A 155 -13.38 -1.67 -9.21
C ILE A 155 -14.55 -2.65 -9.05
N ARG A 156 -15.05 -3.23 -10.15
CA ARG A 156 -16.15 -4.21 -10.11
C ARG A 156 -15.74 -5.45 -9.34
N GLU A 157 -14.51 -5.90 -9.49
CA GLU A 157 -13.98 -7.08 -8.81
C GLU A 157 -13.65 -6.77 -7.33
N ILE A 158 -13.06 -5.59 -7.04
CA ILE A 158 -12.87 -5.14 -5.66
C ILE A 158 -14.22 -5.08 -4.92
N MET A 159 -15.26 -4.54 -5.55
CA MET A 159 -16.59 -4.45 -4.96
C MET A 159 -17.22 -5.83 -4.76
N ALA A 160 -17.07 -6.75 -5.74
CA ALA A 160 -17.52 -8.12 -5.60
C ALA A 160 -16.83 -8.84 -4.41
N GLU A 161 -15.52 -8.65 -4.22
CA GLU A 161 -14.79 -9.17 -3.05
C GLU A 161 -15.33 -8.62 -1.74
N LYS A 162 -15.65 -7.31 -1.69
CA LYS A 162 -16.22 -6.70 -0.48
C LYS A 162 -17.59 -7.24 -0.15
N ILE A 163 -18.47 -7.40 -1.14
CA ILE A 163 -19.80 -7.99 -0.94
C ILE A 163 -19.67 -9.44 -0.46
N ARG A 164 -18.82 -10.25 -1.09
CA ARG A 164 -18.58 -11.64 -0.67
C ARG A 164 -18.07 -11.72 0.77
N ALA A 165 -17.04 -10.92 1.12
CA ALA A 165 -16.49 -10.90 2.47
C ALA A 165 -17.48 -10.41 3.54
N MET A 166 -18.50 -9.65 3.16
CA MET A 166 -19.61 -9.28 4.05
C MET A 166 -20.64 -10.39 4.21
N SER A 167 -20.85 -11.21 3.16
CA SER A 167 -21.81 -12.33 3.18
C SER A 167 -21.25 -13.59 3.85
N ASP A 168 -19.93 -13.76 3.88
CA ASP A 168 -19.24 -14.89 4.53
C ASP A 168 -19.13 -14.72 6.07
N ARG A 169 -19.80 -13.71 6.65
CA ARG A 169 -19.85 -13.42 8.09
C ARG A 169 -21.26 -13.61 8.63
#